data_AF-A0A2T6CCN1-F1
#
_entry.id   AF-A0A2T6CCN1-F1
#
_cell.length_a   1.000
_cell.length_b   1.000
_cell.length_c   1.000
_cell.angle_alpha   90.00
_cell.angle_beta   90.00
_cell.angle_gamma   90.00
#
_symmetry.space_group_name_H-M   'P 1'
#
loop_
_entity.id
_entity.type
_entity.pdbx_description
1 polymer ?
#
loop_
_entity_poly.entity_id
_entity_poly.type
_entity_poly.pdbx_seq_one_letter_code
_entity_poly.pdbx_strand_id
1 'polypeptide(L)'
;MMIRIPRPSFHLPKWLPQRRTWLKAMHWAMVPMLIWFILVTPDDVLPFGPKAFQAHSMLALIFVTLCLLWTADYMRRGLASRPGPKLPPWARRAHQWMHKALIWGLFGVALSGFFLGLTSFTLLKAGGFLPIAPPLGLRRANEIIGQIHIYEFYLLALIAICHAAFHIWRHLRLRDNALRIMAPKRLHRYL
;
A
#
# COMPACT_ATOMS: atom_id res chain seq x y z
N MET A 1 16.52 11.06 -35.44
CA MET A 1 17.55 10.25 -34.77
C MET A 1 17.27 10.27 -33.27
N MET A 2 16.66 9.20 -32.72
CA MET A 2 16.20 9.18 -31.32
C MET A 2 17.32 8.61 -30.45
N ILE A 3 18.00 9.47 -29.68
CA ILE A 3 19.11 9.09 -28.80
C ILE A 3 18.54 8.18 -27.70
N ARG A 4 18.87 6.89 -27.76
CA ARG A 4 18.49 5.89 -26.76
C ARG A 4 19.42 6.06 -25.56
N ILE A 5 19.02 6.90 -24.59
CA ILE A 5 19.78 7.09 -23.36
C ILE A 5 19.92 5.72 -22.66
N PRO A 6 21.13 5.23 -22.37
CA PRO A 6 21.32 3.95 -21.71
C PRO A 6 20.68 3.97 -20.32
N ARG A 7 19.81 3.00 -20.05
CA ARG A 7 19.23 2.84 -18.72
C ARG A 7 20.33 2.36 -17.77
N PRO A 8 20.56 3.02 -16.62
CA PRO A 8 21.55 2.56 -15.67
C PRO A 8 21.18 1.14 -15.19
N SER A 9 22.01 0.16 -15.55
CA SER A 9 21.88 -1.23 -15.13
C SER A 9 22.46 -1.38 -13.73
N PHE A 10 21.65 -1.06 -12.73
CA PHE A 10 21.96 -1.42 -11.35
C PHE A 10 21.83 -2.93 -11.19
N HIS A 11 22.95 -3.64 -11.25
CA HIS A 11 23.00 -5.05 -10.89
C HIS A 11 22.74 -5.17 -9.40
N LEU A 12 21.53 -5.61 -9.03
CA LEU A 12 21.26 -5.93 -7.64
C LEU A 12 22.11 -7.14 -7.24
N PRO A 13 22.77 -7.09 -6.08
CA PRO A 13 23.49 -8.22 -5.52
C PRO A 13 22.66 -9.52 -5.52
N LYS A 14 23.28 -10.68 -5.80
CA LYS A 14 22.60 -11.98 -5.98
C LYS A 14 21.84 -12.50 -4.74
N TRP A 15 22.17 -12.02 -3.54
CA TRP A 15 21.47 -12.34 -2.28
C TRP A 15 20.09 -11.67 -2.11
N LEU A 16 19.75 -10.67 -2.93
CA LEU A 16 18.44 -10.03 -2.84
C LEU A 16 17.38 -10.88 -3.56
N PRO A 17 16.20 -11.07 -2.97
CA PRO A 17 15.13 -11.84 -3.60
C PRO A 17 14.75 -11.22 -4.94
N GLN A 18 14.39 -12.07 -5.91
CA GLN A 18 13.89 -11.61 -7.20
C GLN A 18 12.72 -10.65 -6.99
N ARG A 19 12.69 -9.51 -7.72
CA ARG A 19 11.71 -8.42 -7.54
C ARG A 19 10.28 -8.93 -7.35
N ARG A 20 9.86 -9.91 -8.15
CA ARG A 20 8.52 -10.52 -8.06
C ARG A 20 8.27 -11.21 -6.71
N THR A 21 9.25 -11.93 -6.17
CA THR A 21 9.15 -12.62 -4.89
C THR A 21 8.98 -11.62 -3.76
N TRP A 22 9.79 -10.55 -3.74
CA TRP A 22 9.65 -9.47 -2.77
C TRP A 22 8.28 -8.78 -2.85
N LEU A 23 7.86 -8.36 -4.05
CA LEU A 23 6.56 -7.70 -4.23
C LEU A 23 5.39 -8.60 -3.81
N LYS A 24 5.49 -9.91 -4.04
CA LYS A 24 4.49 -10.88 -3.57
C LYS A 24 4.43 -10.94 -2.05
N ALA A 25 5.59 -11.05 -1.40
CA ALA A 25 5.66 -11.09 0.06
C ALA A 25 5.09 -9.80 0.67
N MET A 26 5.52 -8.65 0.17
CA MET A 26 5.04 -7.34 0.61
C MET A 26 3.52 -7.18 0.41
N HIS A 27 3.01 -7.49 -0.79
CA HIS A 27 1.55 -7.43 -1.05
C HIS A 27 0.78 -8.28 -0.04
N TRP A 28 1.19 -9.54 0.19
CA TRP A 28 0.47 -10.43 1.11
C TRP A 28 0.68 -10.10 2.59
N ALA A 29 1.78 -9.44 2.96
CA ALA A 29 1.95 -8.90 4.31
C ALA A 29 1.00 -7.70 4.55
N MET A 30 0.79 -6.87 3.54
CA MET A 30 -0.05 -5.68 3.63
C MET A 30 -1.55 -5.99 3.66
N VAL A 31 -2.03 -7.06 3.01
CA VAL A 31 -3.46 -7.41 2.99
C VAL A 31 -4.08 -7.57 4.40
N PRO A 32 -3.55 -8.41 5.31
CA PRO A 32 -4.13 -8.54 6.65
C PRO A 32 -3.99 -7.26 7.48
N MET A 33 -2.93 -6.47 7.28
CA MET A 33 -2.78 -5.17 7.93
C MET A 33 -3.83 -4.17 7.45
N LEU A 34 -4.12 -4.13 6.15
CA LEU A 34 -5.19 -3.30 5.60
C LEU A 34 -6.54 -3.70 6.19
N ILE A 35 -6.84 -4.99 6.28
CA ILE A 35 -8.07 -5.49 6.90
C ILE A 35 -8.14 -5.05 8.36
N TRP A 36 -7.04 -5.19 9.11
CA TRP A 36 -6.94 -4.70 10.49
C TRP A 36 -7.28 -3.21 10.59
N PHE A 37 -6.67 -2.35 9.76
CA PHE A 37 -6.90 -0.90 9.81
C PHE A 37 -8.28 -0.46 9.30
N ILE A 38 -8.98 -1.30 8.52
CA ILE A 38 -10.39 -1.05 8.16
C ILE A 38 -11.30 -1.29 9.36
N LEU A 39 -10.98 -2.31 10.19
CA LEU A 39 -11.86 -2.81 11.25
C LEU A 39 -11.52 -2.25 12.63
N VAL A 40 -10.26 -1.86 12.85
CA VAL A 40 -9.73 -1.46 14.15
C VAL A 40 -9.11 -0.08 14.02
N THR A 41 -9.60 0.84 14.83
CA THR A 41 -9.10 2.21 14.95
C THR A 41 -8.25 2.36 16.22
N PRO A 42 -7.51 3.47 16.37
CA PRO A 42 -6.82 3.77 17.62
C PRO A 42 -7.76 3.79 18.84
N ASP A 43 -8.98 4.31 18.68
CA ASP A 43 -9.96 4.42 19.77
C ASP A 43 -10.43 3.05 20.27
N ASP A 44 -10.45 2.03 19.40
CA ASP A 44 -10.80 0.66 19.77
C ASP A 44 -9.72 -0.01 20.62
N VAL A 45 -8.44 0.35 20.43
CA VAL A 45 -7.31 -0.31 21.13
C VAL A 45 -6.90 0.42 22.41
N LEU A 46 -7.20 1.71 22.53
CA LEU A 46 -6.86 2.53 23.71
C LEU A 46 -7.41 1.93 25.04
N PRO A 47 -8.67 1.43 25.12
CA PRO A 47 -9.21 0.83 26.34
C PRO A 47 -8.46 -0.42 26.82
N PHE A 48 -7.79 -1.14 25.92
CA PHE A 48 -7.01 -2.34 26.24
C PHE A 48 -5.59 -2.01 26.75
N GLY A 49 -5.28 -0.71 26.92
CA GLY A 49 -4.08 -0.22 27.56
C GLY A 49 -2.89 0.02 26.62
N PRO A 50 -1.75 0.51 27.16
CA PRO A 50 -0.65 1.03 26.36
C PRO A 50 0.00 0.00 25.43
N LYS A 51 0.05 -1.28 25.83
CA LYS A 51 0.63 -2.36 25.01
C LYS A 51 -0.20 -2.64 23.75
N ALA A 52 -1.53 -2.61 23.86
CA ALA A 52 -2.42 -2.81 22.72
C ALA A 52 -2.29 -1.66 21.71
N PHE A 53 -2.28 -0.42 22.20
CA PHE A 53 -2.00 0.76 21.39
C PHE A 53 -0.63 0.69 20.71
N GLN A 54 0.41 0.27 21.44
CA GLN A 54 1.75 0.09 20.89
C GLN A 54 1.78 -0.96 19.77
N ALA A 55 1.08 -2.08 19.94
CA ALA A 55 0.98 -3.12 18.91
C ALA A 55 0.29 -2.59 17.65
N HIS A 56 -0.82 -1.86 17.79
CA HIS A 56 -1.49 -1.19 16.68
C HIS A 56 -0.55 -0.20 15.98
N SER A 57 0.18 0.61 16.75
CA SER A 57 1.15 1.58 16.24
C SER A 57 2.35 0.92 15.54
N MET A 58 2.80 -0.26 16.00
CA MET A 58 3.81 -1.07 15.30
C MET A 58 3.34 -1.54 13.94
N LEU A 59 2.11 -2.06 13.87
CA LEU A 59 1.53 -2.49 12.61
C LEU A 59 1.46 -1.31 11.63
N ALA A 60 1.13 -0.11 12.12
CA ALA A 60 1.05 1.08 11.28
C ALA A 60 2.43 1.48 10.74
N LEU A 61 3.47 1.42 11.60
CA LEU A 61 4.85 1.67 11.19
C LEU A 61 5.32 0.66 10.13
N ILE A 62 5.05 -0.63 10.32
CA ILE A 62 5.41 -1.66 9.34
C ILE A 62 4.66 -1.40 8.03
N PHE A 63 3.35 -1.18 8.10
CA PHE A 63 2.52 -0.95 6.93
C PHE A 63 2.97 0.27 6.12
N VAL A 64 3.21 1.41 6.77
CA VAL A 64 3.67 2.63 6.09
C VAL A 64 5.05 2.44 5.48
N THR A 65 5.95 1.71 6.15
CA THR A 65 7.26 1.37 5.61
C THR A 65 7.14 0.55 4.32
N LEU A 66 6.27 -0.46 4.30
CA LEU A 66 6.01 -1.24 3.09
C LEU A 66 5.39 -0.39 1.98
N CYS A 67 4.48 0.53 2.29
CA CYS A 67 3.90 1.48 1.32
C CYS A 67 4.98 2.35 0.66
N LEU A 68 5.89 2.91 1.46
CA LEU A 68 7.00 3.75 0.98
C LEU A 68 7.98 2.95 0.13
N LEU A 69 8.35 1.73 0.55
CA LEU A 69 9.22 0.83 -0.21
C LEU A 69 8.59 0.42 -1.55
N TRP A 70 7.28 0.14 -1.57
CA TRP A 70 6.57 -0.15 -2.82
C TRP A 70 6.57 1.07 -3.74
N THR A 71 6.24 2.24 -3.21
CA THR A 71 6.22 3.48 -3.99
C THR A 71 7.59 3.78 -4.58
N ALA A 72 8.67 3.63 -3.80
CA ALA A 72 10.03 3.78 -4.28
C ALA A 72 10.40 2.76 -5.38
N ASP A 73 10.01 1.48 -5.23
CA ASP A 73 10.19 0.47 -6.28
C ASP A 73 9.46 0.85 -7.58
N TYR A 74 8.22 1.33 -7.44
CA TYR A 74 7.40 1.79 -8.56
C TYR A 74 8.02 2.99 -9.27
N MET A 75 8.48 4.01 -8.54
CA MET A 75 9.14 5.17 -9.13
C MET A 75 10.43 4.80 -9.85
N ARG A 76 11.19 3.83 -9.31
CA ARG A 76 12.48 3.41 -9.89
C ARG A 76 12.32 2.49 -11.11
N ARG A 77 11.39 1.53 -11.06
CA ARG A 77 11.30 0.41 -12.01
C ARG A 77 9.97 0.31 -12.74
N GLY A 78 9.07 1.27 -12.53
CA GLY A 78 7.72 1.30 -13.09
C GLY A 78 6.83 0.20 -12.51
N LEU A 79 5.60 0.12 -13.01
CA LEU A 79 4.64 -0.88 -12.57
C LEU A 79 5.09 -2.30 -12.94
N ALA A 80 5.13 -3.20 -11.95
CA ALA A 80 5.52 -4.60 -12.17
C ALA A 80 4.42 -5.42 -12.85
N SER A 81 3.14 -5.03 -12.68
CA SER A 81 2.01 -5.72 -13.29
C SER A 81 1.81 -5.26 -14.74
N ARG A 82 1.44 -6.22 -15.60
CA ARG A 82 1.07 -5.98 -16.99
C ARG A 82 -0.34 -6.51 -17.22
N PRO A 83 -1.17 -5.83 -18.01
CA PRO A 83 -2.49 -6.33 -18.33
C PRO A 83 -2.36 -7.66 -19.11
N GLY A 84 -3.17 -8.65 -18.73
CA GLY A 84 -3.18 -9.96 -19.38
C GLY A 84 -3.66 -9.88 -20.84
N PRO A 85 -3.25 -10.84 -21.70
CA PRO A 85 -3.60 -10.83 -23.13
C PRO A 85 -5.10 -11.04 -23.39
N LYS A 86 -5.82 -11.68 -22.45
CA LYS A 86 -7.27 -11.91 -22.54
C LYS A 86 -8.13 -10.69 -22.14
N LEU A 87 -7.52 -9.60 -21.64
CA LEU A 87 -8.28 -8.42 -21.22
C LEU A 87 -8.75 -7.60 -22.43
N PRO A 88 -10.03 -7.18 -22.49
CA PRO A 88 -10.49 -6.21 -23.48
C PRO A 88 -9.88 -4.82 -23.23
N PRO A 89 -9.84 -3.92 -24.23
CA PRO A 89 -9.12 -2.64 -24.13
C PRO A 89 -9.52 -1.76 -22.94
N TRP A 90 -10.80 -1.69 -22.59
CA TRP A 90 -11.26 -0.93 -21.42
C TRP A 90 -10.70 -1.51 -20.10
N ALA A 91 -10.68 -2.84 -19.97
CA ALA A 91 -10.22 -3.52 -18.76
C ALA A 91 -8.70 -3.44 -18.60
N ARG A 92 -7.94 -3.29 -19.69
CA ARG A 92 -6.50 -2.98 -19.63
C ARG A 92 -6.24 -1.60 -19.06
N ARG A 93 -7.05 -0.61 -19.45
CA ARG A 93 -7.00 0.75 -18.88
C ARG A 93 -7.37 0.73 -17.40
N ALA A 94 -8.50 0.10 -17.05
CA ALA A 94 -8.93 -0.06 -15.66
C ALA A 94 -7.83 -0.73 -14.80
N HIS A 95 -7.24 -1.83 -15.27
CA HIS A 95 -6.13 -2.49 -14.60
C HIS A 95 -4.97 -1.53 -14.30
N GLN A 96 -4.53 -0.75 -15.30
CA GLN A 96 -3.43 0.20 -15.10
C GLN A 96 -3.78 1.32 -14.13
N TRP A 97 -4.98 1.89 -14.26
CA TRP A 97 -5.46 2.94 -13.38
C TRP A 97 -5.56 2.48 -11.94
N MET A 98 -6.19 1.34 -11.68
CA MET A 98 -6.39 0.83 -10.32
C MET A 98 -5.06 0.54 -9.62
N HIS A 99 -4.09 -0.06 -10.31
CA HIS A 99 -2.77 -0.33 -9.70
C HIS A 99 -2.02 0.98 -9.39
N LYS A 100 -2.06 1.97 -10.29
CA LYS A 100 -1.41 3.26 -10.06
C LYS A 100 -2.12 4.02 -8.94
N ALA A 101 -3.45 4.01 -8.93
CA ALA A 101 -4.27 4.64 -7.90
C ALA A 101 -3.99 4.03 -6.53
N LEU A 102 -3.85 2.70 -6.44
CA LEU A 102 -3.46 2.04 -5.18
C LEU A 102 -2.06 2.47 -4.71
N ILE A 103 -1.06 2.46 -5.59
CA ILE A 103 0.32 2.81 -5.18
C ILE A 103 0.39 4.29 -4.76
N TRP A 104 -0.19 5.19 -5.54
CA TRP A 104 -0.20 6.61 -5.20
C TRP A 104 -1.09 6.93 -3.99
N GLY A 105 -2.21 6.24 -3.84
CA GLY A 105 -3.08 6.41 -2.67
C GLY A 105 -2.44 5.86 -1.39
N LEU A 106 -1.73 4.74 -1.43
CA LEU A 106 -0.93 4.24 -0.29
C LEU A 106 0.15 5.24 0.11
N PHE A 107 0.83 5.85 -0.88
CA PHE A 107 1.78 6.92 -0.63
C PHE A 107 1.11 8.17 -0.04
N GLY A 108 -0.06 8.54 -0.56
CA GLY A 108 -0.86 9.66 -0.07
C GLY A 108 -1.25 9.48 1.39
N VAL A 109 -1.75 8.30 1.78
CA VAL A 109 -2.05 7.95 3.18
C VAL A 109 -0.81 8.08 4.06
N ALA A 110 0.36 7.62 3.59
CA ALA A 110 1.61 7.79 4.32
C ALA A 110 1.97 9.28 4.53
N LEU A 111 1.77 10.09 3.49
CA LEU A 111 2.06 11.52 3.50
C LEU A 111 1.09 12.31 4.40
N SER A 112 -0.22 12.02 4.33
CA SER A 112 -1.21 12.63 5.21
C SER A 112 -1.02 12.20 6.67
N GLY A 113 -0.55 10.96 6.91
CA GLY A 113 -0.13 10.50 8.24
C GLY A 113 1.10 11.24 8.79
N PHE A 114 2.08 11.56 7.93
CA PHE A 114 3.18 12.43 8.29
C PHE A 114 2.68 13.84 8.66
N PHE A 115 1.77 14.41 7.88
CA PHE A 115 1.19 15.72 8.15
C PHE A 115 0.32 15.75 9.41
N LEU A 116 -0.35 14.66 9.76
CA LEU A 116 -1.00 14.49 11.06
C LEU A 116 0.00 14.67 12.20
N GLY A 117 1.17 14.02 12.11
CA GLY A 117 2.27 14.22 13.07
C GLY A 117 2.76 15.66 13.10
N LEU A 118 3.01 16.26 11.94
CA LEU A 118 3.57 17.62 11.83
C LEU A 118 2.64 18.68 12.42
N THR A 119 1.34 18.54 12.22
CA THR A 119 0.34 19.52 12.66
C THR A 119 -0.20 19.27 14.07
N SER A 120 0.14 18.13 14.67
CA SER A 120 -0.30 17.75 16.02
C SER A 120 0.20 18.71 17.10
N PHE A 121 -0.49 18.69 18.26
CA PHE A 121 -0.10 19.43 19.46
C PHE A 121 0.95 18.71 20.31
N THR A 122 1.03 17.38 20.19
CA THR A 122 1.94 16.52 20.95
C THR A 122 2.80 15.71 19.99
N LEU A 123 4.01 15.34 20.41
CA LEU A 123 4.88 14.55 19.57
C LEU A 123 4.31 13.14 19.35
N LEU A 124 3.72 12.90 18.18
CA LEU A 124 3.26 11.58 17.78
C LEU A 124 4.46 10.68 17.44
N LYS A 125 4.42 9.45 17.95
CA LYS A 125 5.47 8.44 17.72
C LYS A 125 4.90 7.22 17.00
N ALA A 126 5.41 6.93 15.81
CA ALA A 126 5.16 5.69 15.11
C ALA A 126 5.82 4.54 15.88
N GLY A 127 5.03 3.51 16.17
CA GLY A 127 5.46 2.42 17.03
C GLY A 127 5.81 2.84 18.47
N GLY A 128 5.40 4.03 18.92
CA GLY A 128 5.74 4.51 20.26
C GLY A 128 7.21 4.90 20.49
N PHE A 129 8.09 4.75 19.50
CA PHE A 129 9.50 5.17 19.61
C PHE A 129 9.94 6.15 18.52
N LEU A 130 9.48 5.99 17.27
CA LEU A 130 9.95 6.79 16.15
C LEU A 130 9.13 8.09 16.02
N PRO A 131 9.71 9.27 16.25
CA PRO A 131 9.01 10.53 16.05
C PRO A 131 8.54 10.67 14.59
N ILE A 132 7.25 10.94 14.37
CA ILE A 132 6.70 11.07 13.01
C ILE A 132 7.18 12.39 12.38
N ALA A 133 6.99 13.49 13.10
CA ALA A 133 7.39 14.84 12.70
C ALA A 133 7.43 15.77 13.93
N PRO A 134 8.15 16.89 13.87
CA PRO A 134 8.08 17.92 14.91
C PRO A 134 6.65 18.49 15.03
N PRO A 135 6.04 18.55 16.22
CA PRO A 135 4.67 19.05 16.39
C PRO A 135 4.65 20.57 16.31
N LEU A 136 3.89 21.12 15.36
CA LEU A 136 3.73 22.57 15.17
C LEU A 136 2.55 23.18 15.95
N GLY A 137 1.71 22.36 16.60
CA GLY A 137 0.57 22.84 17.39
C GLY A 137 -0.56 23.47 16.57
N LEU A 138 -0.67 23.12 15.29
CA LEU A 138 -1.61 23.72 14.35
C LEU A 138 -2.98 23.04 14.41
N ARG A 139 -3.75 23.26 15.48
CA ARG A 139 -5.04 22.59 15.75
C ARG A 139 -5.98 22.50 14.54
N ARG A 140 -6.29 23.64 13.91
CA ARG A 140 -7.23 23.67 12.76
C ARG A 140 -6.70 22.88 11.56
N ALA A 141 -5.40 22.94 11.30
CA ALA A 141 -4.79 22.16 10.23
C ALA A 141 -4.83 20.66 10.57
N ASN A 142 -4.57 20.31 11.83
CA ASN A 142 -4.61 18.93 12.31
C ASN A 142 -6.01 18.30 12.16
N GLU A 143 -7.06 19.03 12.51
CA GLU A 143 -8.45 18.61 12.33
C GLU A 143 -8.77 18.34 10.84
N ILE A 144 -8.36 19.25 9.94
CA ILE A 144 -8.57 19.10 8.49
C ILE A 144 -7.78 17.91 7.93
N ILE A 145 -6.49 17.81 8.27
CA ILE A 145 -5.62 16.74 7.78
C ILE A 145 -6.09 15.38 8.30
N GLY A 146 -6.60 15.31 9.53
CA GLY A 146 -7.22 14.10 10.07
C GLY A 146 -8.41 13.63 9.25
N GLN A 147 -9.32 14.55 8.88
CA GLN A 147 -10.44 14.21 7.99
C GLN A 147 -9.96 13.74 6.61
N ILE A 148 -8.97 14.43 6.03
CA ILE A 148 -8.37 14.03 4.75
C ILE A 148 -7.79 12.61 4.86
N HIS A 149 -7.00 12.33 5.90
CA HIS A 149 -6.37 11.02 6.10
C HIS A 149 -7.40 9.89 6.23
N ILE A 150 -8.49 10.14 6.97
CA ILE A 150 -9.60 9.18 7.13
C ILE A 150 -10.29 8.92 5.78
N TYR A 151 -10.71 9.96 5.07
CA TYR A 151 -11.38 9.80 3.78
C TYR A 151 -10.49 9.17 2.72
N GLU A 152 -9.22 9.55 2.69
CA GLU A 152 -8.22 8.97 1.81
C GLU A 152 -8.06 7.47 2.07
N PHE A 153 -7.95 7.07 3.35
CA PHE A 153 -7.84 5.67 3.73
C PHE A 153 -9.06 4.84 3.32
N TYR A 154 -10.28 5.31 3.59
CA TYR A 154 -11.50 4.58 3.22
C TYR A 154 -11.74 4.54 1.70
N LEU A 155 -11.40 5.62 0.99
CA LEU A 155 -11.41 5.61 -0.48
C LEU A 155 -10.43 4.58 -1.03
N LEU A 156 -9.23 4.51 -0.45
CA LEU A 156 -8.22 3.53 -0.83
C LEU A 156 -8.68 2.10 -0.54
N ALA A 157 -9.34 1.86 0.59
CA ALA A 157 -9.94 0.58 0.93
C ALA A 157 -11.00 0.17 -0.11
N LEU A 158 -11.87 1.09 -0.53
CA LEU A 158 -12.82 0.86 -1.61
C LEU A 158 -12.12 0.47 -2.94
N ILE A 159 -11.07 1.21 -3.31
CA ILE A 159 -10.29 0.90 -4.51
C ILE A 159 -9.63 -0.49 -4.40
N ALA A 160 -9.15 -0.88 -3.21
CA ALA A 160 -8.57 -2.19 -2.96
C ALA A 160 -9.62 -3.32 -3.08
N ILE A 161 -10.84 -3.09 -2.61
CA ILE A 161 -11.97 -4.02 -2.81
C ILE A 161 -12.30 -4.15 -4.29
N CYS A 162 -12.43 -3.03 -5.03
CA CYS A 162 -12.62 -3.06 -6.47
C CYS A 162 -11.48 -3.79 -7.20
N HIS A 163 -10.24 -3.64 -6.73
CA HIS A 163 -9.06 -4.36 -7.24
C HIS A 163 -9.14 -5.87 -7.03
N ALA A 164 -9.51 -6.31 -5.83
CA ALA A 164 -9.75 -7.72 -5.57
C ALA A 164 -10.90 -8.26 -6.44
N ALA A 165 -12.03 -7.56 -6.48
CA ALA A 165 -13.20 -7.93 -7.28
C ALA A 165 -12.87 -8.04 -8.78
N PHE A 166 -12.10 -7.09 -9.33
CA PHE A 166 -11.65 -7.14 -10.72
C PHE A 166 -10.82 -8.40 -11.00
N HIS A 167 -9.94 -8.80 -10.09
CA HIS A 167 -9.13 -10.00 -10.24
C HIS A 167 -9.93 -11.29 -10.06
N ILE A 168 -10.93 -11.31 -9.19
CA ILE A 168 -11.88 -12.41 -9.03
C ILE A 168 -12.72 -12.56 -10.30
N TRP A 169 -13.32 -11.47 -10.81
CA TRP A 169 -14.06 -11.47 -12.07
C TRP A 169 -13.21 -12.00 -13.23
N ARG A 170 -11.96 -11.55 -13.33
CA ARG A 170 -11.03 -11.99 -14.37
C ARG A 170 -10.78 -13.50 -14.30
N HIS A 171 -10.63 -14.04 -13.09
CA HIS A 171 -10.48 -15.48 -12.88
C HIS A 171 -11.75 -16.26 -13.27
N LEU A 172 -12.93 -15.81 -12.83
CA LEU A 172 -14.20 -16.50 -13.11
C LEU A 172 -14.61 -16.43 -14.58
N ARG A 173 -14.48 -15.25 -15.22
CA ARG A 173 -15.00 -15.00 -16.58
C ARG A 173 -13.97 -15.23 -17.68
N LEU A 174 -12.74 -14.78 -17.49
CA LEU A 174 -11.68 -14.92 -18.51
C LEU A 174 -10.82 -16.18 -18.30
N ARG A 175 -10.97 -16.85 -17.15
CA ARG A 175 -10.24 -18.07 -16.78
C ARG A 175 -8.75 -17.91 -17.11
N ASP A 176 -8.20 -16.80 -16.64
CA ASP A 176 -6.80 -16.48 -16.82
C ASP A 176 -5.99 -16.82 -15.57
N ASN A 177 -4.72 -17.14 -15.76
CA ASN A 177 -3.82 -17.56 -14.68
C ASN A 177 -3.26 -16.37 -13.89
N ALA A 178 -3.88 -15.20 -13.97
CA ALA A 178 -3.23 -13.99 -13.52
C ALA A 178 -3.29 -13.83 -11.99
N LEU A 179 -4.23 -14.48 -11.29
CA LEU A 179 -4.18 -14.64 -9.83
C LEU A 179 -2.95 -15.46 -9.39
N ARG A 180 -2.56 -16.50 -10.14
CA ARG A 180 -1.37 -17.33 -9.81
C ARG A 180 -0.06 -16.55 -9.80
N ILE A 181 -0.01 -15.42 -10.53
CA ILE A 181 1.15 -14.53 -10.53
C ILE A 181 1.43 -14.02 -9.12
N MET A 182 0.39 -13.61 -8.40
CA MET A 182 0.52 -12.99 -7.08
C MET A 182 0.09 -13.88 -5.92
N ALA A 183 -0.68 -14.94 -6.14
CA ALA A 183 -1.05 -15.89 -5.10
C ALA A 183 0.16 -16.71 -4.58
N PRO A 184 0.16 -17.10 -3.29
CA PRO A 184 1.08 -18.10 -2.74
C PRO A 184 0.90 -19.44 -3.44
N LYS A 185 1.98 -20.22 -3.60
CA LYS A 185 1.95 -21.51 -4.31
C LYS A 185 0.89 -22.48 -3.77
N ARG A 186 0.65 -22.47 -2.45
CA ARG A 186 -0.36 -23.32 -1.80
C ARG A 186 -1.78 -23.10 -2.33
N LEU A 187 -2.09 -21.88 -2.81
CA LEU A 187 -3.41 -21.56 -3.35
C LEU A 187 -3.56 -21.88 -4.85
N HIS A 188 -2.47 -22.25 -5.54
CA HIS A 188 -2.51 -22.46 -6.99
C HIS A 188 -3.41 -23.62 -7.43
N ARG A 189 -3.70 -24.57 -6.53
CA ARG A 189 -4.64 -25.68 -6.82
C ARG A 189 -6.09 -25.23 -6.99
N TYR A 190 -6.43 -24.04 -6.49
CA TYR A 190 -7.78 -23.46 -6.52
C TYR A 190 -7.93 -22.34 -7.55
N LEU A 191 -6.86 -22.00 -8.28
CA LEU A 191 -6.75 -20.86 -9.21
C LEU A 191 -6.45 -21.33 -10.62
#